data_AF-A0AAD4E6U7-F1
#
_entry.id   AF-A0AAD4E6U7-F1
#
_cell.length_a   1.000
_cell.length_b   1.000
_cell.length_c   1.000
_cell.angle_alpha   90.00
_cell.angle_beta   90.00
_cell.angle_gamma   90.00
#
_symmetry.space_group_name_H-M   'P 1'
#
loop_
_entity.id
_entity.type
_entity.pdbx_description
1 polymer ?
#
loop_
_entity_poly.entity_id
_entity_poly.type
_entity_poly.pdbx_seq_one_letter_code
_entity_poly.pdbx_strand_id
1 'polypeptide(L)'
;RRLRHLSKYIFPLQYGLSNVFSQPSAAKETYKQPNFADREREIELFGTCKTPKQLKDVLVLLDKMIWRHGKCHYKLLRDTVCPSKVDKLQVTARTSLIFAHRSR
;
A
#
# COMPACT_ATOMS: atom_id res chain seq x y z
N ARG A 1 -2.42 16.46 -13.23
CA ARG A 1 -2.93 16.58 -11.84
C ARG A 1 -2.61 15.34 -11.00
N ARG A 2 -3.07 14.14 -11.40
CA ARG A 2 -2.85 12.87 -10.67
C ARG A 2 -1.37 12.53 -10.41
N LEU A 3 -0.49 12.77 -11.37
CA LEU A 3 0.94 12.48 -11.26
C LEU A 3 1.66 13.24 -10.13
N ARG A 4 1.50 14.57 -10.10
CA ARG A 4 2.09 15.41 -9.04
C ARG A 4 1.48 15.09 -7.68
N HIS A 5 0.19 14.80 -7.65
CA HIS A 5 -0.52 14.36 -6.44
C HIS A 5 0.10 13.08 -5.88
N LEU A 6 0.22 12.03 -6.70
CA LEU A 6 0.84 10.77 -6.31
C LEU A 6 2.29 10.95 -5.85
N SER A 7 3.05 11.83 -6.49
CA SER A 7 4.44 12.09 -6.07
C SER A 7 4.54 12.65 -4.65
N LYS A 8 3.53 13.37 -4.15
CA LYS A 8 3.49 13.87 -2.77
C LYS A 8 3.21 12.74 -1.76
N TYR A 9 2.46 11.71 -2.16
CA TYR A 9 2.26 10.51 -1.34
C TYR A 9 3.55 9.70 -1.19
N ILE A 10 4.28 9.50 -2.28
CA ILE A 10 5.47 8.64 -2.30
C ILE A 10 6.71 9.37 -1.75
N PHE A 11 6.84 10.67 -2.03
CA PHE A 11 8.01 11.48 -1.68
C PHE A 11 7.65 12.69 -0.80
N PRO A 12 6.97 12.49 0.34
CA PRO A 12 6.45 13.61 1.15
C PRO A 12 7.58 14.55 1.61
N LEU A 13 8.71 13.99 2.05
CA LEU A 13 9.84 14.77 2.56
C LEU A 13 10.43 15.73 1.53
N GLN A 14 10.54 15.29 0.27
CA GLN A 14 11.06 16.11 -0.82
C GLN A 14 10.16 17.32 -1.12
N TYR A 15 8.87 17.23 -0.77
CA TYR A 15 7.93 18.32 -0.83
C TYR A 15 7.83 19.13 0.48
N GLY A 16 8.55 18.74 1.54
CA GLY A 16 8.45 19.34 2.86
C GLY A 16 7.20 18.92 3.65
N LEU A 17 6.54 17.83 3.23
CA LEU A 17 5.44 17.23 3.98
C LEU A 17 5.99 16.33 5.09
N SER A 18 5.21 16.17 6.16
CA SER A 18 5.59 15.36 7.31
C SER A 18 5.80 13.88 6.93
N ASN A 19 6.41 13.06 7.76
CA ASN A 19 6.35 11.61 7.60
C ASN A 19 6.47 10.91 8.96
N VAL A 20 6.42 9.57 8.93
CA VAL A 20 6.56 8.72 10.13
C VAL A 20 7.85 9.02 10.90
N PHE A 21 8.91 9.46 10.21
CA PHE A 21 10.22 9.75 10.79
C PHE A 21 10.41 11.22 11.20
N SER A 22 9.45 12.09 10.90
CA SER A 22 9.56 13.55 11.15
C SER A 22 9.14 13.93 12.56
N GLN A 23 8.48 13.03 13.30
CA GLN A 23 8.00 13.31 14.64
C GLN A 23 9.01 12.79 15.68
N PRO A 24 9.57 13.67 16.53
CA PRO A 24 10.36 13.20 17.66
C PRO A 24 9.44 12.40 18.60
N SER A 25 9.82 11.17 18.91
CA SER A 25 9.09 10.36 19.90
C SER A 25 9.20 11.06 21.25
N ALA A 26 8.14 11.74 21.67
CA ALA A 26 8.09 12.33 23.00
C ALA A 26 8.16 11.20 24.03
N ALA A 27 9.24 11.13 24.80
CA ALA A 27 9.53 10.04 25.73
C ALA A 27 8.52 9.88 26.88
N LYS A 28 7.48 10.72 26.96
CA LYS A 28 6.59 10.81 28.13
C LYS A 28 5.11 11.10 27.86
N GLU A 29 4.63 11.02 26.61
CA GLU A 29 3.20 11.24 26.33
C GLU A 29 2.60 10.13 25.48
N THR A 30 1.29 9.92 25.62
CA THR A 30 0.45 8.99 24.87
C THR A 30 0.51 9.31 23.38
N TYR A 31 1.60 8.93 22.72
CA TYR A 31 1.83 9.21 21.31
C TYR A 31 0.79 8.47 20.47
N LYS A 32 -0.15 9.21 19.91
CA LYS A 32 -1.04 8.72 18.87
C LYS A 32 -0.35 8.93 17.52
N GLN A 33 0.19 7.86 16.97
CA GLN A 33 0.81 7.89 15.65
C GLN A 33 -0.19 8.41 14.61
N PRO A 34 0.16 9.46 13.85
CA PRO A 34 -0.70 9.94 12.77
C PRO A 34 -0.92 8.85 11.72
N ASN A 35 -2.12 8.81 11.11
CA ASN A 35 -2.36 7.95 9.97
C ASN A 35 -1.68 8.54 8.74
N PHE A 36 -0.56 7.97 8.31
CA PHE A 36 0.15 8.39 7.11
C PHE A 36 -0.31 7.65 5.84
N ALA A 37 -1.26 6.72 5.93
CA ALA A 37 -1.83 6.03 4.77
C ALA A 37 -2.80 6.95 3.99
N ASP A 38 -3.56 7.79 4.69
CA ASP A 38 -4.40 8.82 4.09
C ASP A 38 -3.86 10.21 4.43
N ARG A 39 -3.45 10.93 3.39
CA ARG A 39 -2.82 12.25 3.47
C ARG A 39 -3.51 13.27 2.59
N GLU A 40 -4.72 12.96 2.10
CA GLU A 40 -5.41 13.79 1.12
C GLU A 40 -5.62 15.20 1.67
N ARG A 41 -6.10 15.31 2.91
CA ARG A 41 -6.32 16.59 3.59
C ARG A 41 -5.05 17.41 3.76
N GLU A 42 -3.92 16.78 4.12
CA GLU A 42 -2.63 17.49 4.27
C GLU A 42 -2.14 18.00 2.93
N ILE A 43 -2.26 17.19 1.87
CA ILE A 43 -1.85 17.53 0.51
C ILE A 43 -2.73 18.65 -0.07
N GLU A 44 -4.02 18.65 0.21
CA GLU A 44 -4.97 19.71 -0.15
C GLU A 44 -4.62 21.03 0.54
N LEU A 45 -4.40 21.00 1.87
CA LEU A 45 -4.02 22.18 2.66
C LEU A 45 -2.66 22.75 2.23
N PHE A 46 -1.71 21.88 1.85
CA PHE A 46 -0.41 22.31 1.32
C PHE A 46 -0.52 23.01 -0.04
N GLY A 47 -1.58 22.72 -0.79
CA GLY A 47 -1.90 23.41 -2.04
C GLY A 47 -0.91 23.13 -3.19
N THR A 48 -0.79 24.13 -4.07
CA THR A 48 0.06 24.05 -5.26
C THR A 48 1.51 24.32 -4.92
N CYS A 49 2.39 23.36 -5.21
CA CYS A 49 3.84 23.48 -5.01
C CYS A 49 4.58 23.06 -6.29
N LYS A 50 5.74 23.68 -6.52
CA LYS A 50 6.63 23.30 -7.62
C LYS A 50 7.20 21.90 -7.35
N THR A 51 7.33 21.10 -8.41
CA THR A 51 7.99 19.80 -8.30
C THR A 51 9.49 19.99 -8.04
N PRO A 52 10.05 19.37 -6.98
CA PRO A 52 11.49 19.38 -6.70
C PRO A 52 12.30 18.90 -7.90
N LYS A 53 13.48 19.51 -8.14
CA LYS A 53 14.31 19.22 -9.31
C LYS A 53 14.64 17.72 -9.44
N GLN A 54 14.97 17.08 -8.32
CA GLN A 54 15.33 15.66 -8.25
C GLN A 54 14.17 14.71 -8.61
N LEU A 55 12.92 15.16 -8.47
CA LEU A 55 11.75 14.32 -8.75
C LEU A 55 11.25 14.42 -10.19
N LYS A 56 11.80 15.33 -11.01
CA LYS A 56 11.33 15.55 -12.38
C LYS A 56 11.41 14.27 -13.23
N ASP A 57 12.53 13.56 -13.16
CA ASP A 57 12.74 12.34 -13.95
C ASP A 57 11.89 11.18 -13.41
N VAL A 58 11.71 11.14 -12.09
CA VAL A 58 10.87 10.15 -11.41
C VAL A 58 9.40 10.30 -11.80
N LEU A 59 8.93 11.51 -12.11
CA LEU A 59 7.55 11.71 -12.58
C LEU A 59 7.25 10.88 -13.84
N VAL A 60 8.21 10.68 -14.73
CA VAL A 60 8.00 9.85 -15.93
C VAL A 60 7.74 8.40 -15.56
N LEU A 61 8.42 7.88 -14.53
CA LEU A 61 8.21 6.52 -14.03
C LEU A 61 6.88 6.39 -13.29
N LEU A 62 6.51 7.38 -12.49
CA LEU A 62 5.22 7.41 -11.80
C LEU A 62 4.06 7.47 -12.78
N ASP A 63 4.20 8.17 -13.90
CA ASP A 63 3.17 8.21 -14.94
C ASP A 63 2.97 6.83 -15.58
N LYS A 64 4.07 6.15 -15.92
CA LYS A 64 4.04 4.75 -16.38
C LYS A 64 3.41 3.82 -15.33
N MET A 65 3.70 4.03 -14.05
CA MET A 65 3.12 3.24 -12.96
C MET A 65 1.61 3.44 -12.87
N ILE A 66 1.12 4.68 -12.92
CA ILE A 66 -0.32 5.00 -12.96
C ILE A 66 -0.98 4.32 -14.15
N TRP A 67 -0.36 4.41 -15.33
CA TRP A 67 -0.88 3.78 -16.54
C TRP A 67 -0.99 2.25 -16.40
N ARG A 68 0.08 1.60 -15.91
CA ARG A 68 0.09 0.15 -15.68
C ARG A 68 -0.92 -0.27 -14.61
N HIS A 69 -1.05 0.51 -13.54
CA HIS A 69 -2.04 0.27 -12.49
C HIS A 69 -3.47 0.28 -13.06
N GLY A 70 -3.80 1.26 -13.90
CA GLY A 70 -5.11 1.33 -14.55
C GLY A 70 -5.37 0.21 -15.58
N LYS A 71 -4.33 -0.47 -16.07
CA LYS A 71 -4.43 -1.63 -16.97
C LYS A 71 -4.32 -2.98 -16.24
N CYS A 72 -4.08 -2.97 -14.93
CA CYS A 72 -3.91 -4.18 -14.15
C CYS A 72 -5.27 -4.85 -13.92
N HIS A 73 -5.40 -6.09 -14.37
CA HIS A 73 -6.61 -6.89 -14.18
C HIS A 73 -6.58 -7.56 -12.79
N TYR A 74 -6.69 -6.76 -11.73
CA TYR A 74 -6.55 -7.24 -10.35
C TYR A 74 -7.47 -8.43 -10.01
N LYS A 75 -8.69 -8.45 -10.54
CA LYS A 75 -9.62 -9.59 -10.37
C LYS A 75 -9.05 -10.87 -10.99
N LEU A 76 -8.61 -10.81 -12.25
CA LEU A 76 -8.02 -11.96 -12.94
C LEU A 76 -6.75 -12.41 -12.21
N LEU A 77 -5.86 -11.48 -11.86
CA LEU A 77 -4.63 -11.78 -11.11
C LEU A 77 -4.93 -12.46 -9.77
N ARG A 78 -5.94 -11.98 -9.04
CA ARG A 78 -6.38 -12.61 -7.80
C ARG A 78 -6.91 -14.01 -8.07
N ASP A 79 -7.79 -14.16 -9.05
CA ASP A 79 -8.45 -15.43 -9.34
C ASP A 79 -7.46 -16.49 -9.88
N THR A 80 -6.36 -16.09 -10.53
CA THR A 80 -5.29 -17.01 -10.97
C THR A 80 -4.35 -17.42 -9.84
N VAL A 81 -4.00 -16.51 -8.92
CA VAL A 81 -3.03 -16.78 -7.84
C VAL A 81 -3.71 -17.35 -6.59
N CYS A 82 -4.92 -16.88 -6.28
CA CYS A 82 -5.70 -17.27 -5.12
C CYS A 82 -7.18 -17.46 -5.53
N PRO A 83 -7.50 -18.57 -6.20
CA PRO A 83 -8.87 -18.89 -6.55
C PRO A 83 -9.70 -19.06 -5.27
N SER A 84 -10.62 -18.13 -5.03
CA SER A 84 -11.53 -18.12 -3.86
C SER A 84 -12.41 -19.37 -3.73
N LYS A 85 -12.47 -20.19 -4.79
CA LYS A 85 -13.11 -21.50 -4.79
C LYS A 85 -12.13 -22.56 -4.31
N VAL A 86 -11.84 -22.55 -3.01
CA VAL A 86 -11.45 -23.79 -2.34
C VAL A 86 -12.74 -24.60 -2.29
N ASP A 87 -12.85 -25.65 -3.11
CA ASP A 87 -13.98 -26.55 -3.04
C ASP A 87 -14.10 -27.04 -1.60
N LYS A 88 -15.21 -26.70 -0.94
CA LYS A 88 -15.52 -27.16 0.43
C LYS A 88 -15.55 -28.69 0.53
N LEU A 89 -15.51 -29.38 -0.61
CA LEU A 89 -15.46 -30.83 -0.75
C LEU A 89 -14.07 -31.45 -0.49
N GLN A 90 -12.98 -30.68 -0.44
CA GLN A 90 -11.64 -31.25 -0.15
C GLN A 90 -11.20 -31.15 1.32
N VAL A 91 -11.96 -30.45 2.18
CA VAL A 91 -11.63 -30.34 3.61
C VAL A 91 -12.02 -31.61 4.39
N THR A 92 -12.91 -32.45 3.86
CA THR A 92 -13.28 -33.73 4.52
C THR A 92 -12.35 -34.90 4.18
N ALA A 93 -11.55 -34.83 3.10
CA ALA A 93 -10.70 -35.95 2.68
C ALA A 93 -9.31 -35.98 3.36
N ARG A 94 -8.85 -34.86 3.93
CA ARG A 94 -7.52 -34.77 4.56
C ARG A 94 -7.52 -34.89 6.09
N THR A 95 -8.66 -34.69 6.74
CA THR A 95 -8.74 -34.78 8.22
C THR A 95 -8.82 -36.23 8.71
N SER A 96 -9.25 -37.18 7.86
CA SER A 96 -9.37 -38.60 8.23
C SER A 96 -8.05 -39.38 8.20
N LEU A 97 -7.01 -38.86 7.55
CA LEU A 97 -5.70 -39.55 7.44
C LEU A 97 -4.69 -39.14 8.52
N ILE A 98 -4.97 -38.10 9.31
CA ILE A 98 -4.05 -37.63 10.37
C ILE A 98 -4.35 -38.28 11.74
N PHE A 99 -5.56 -38.80 11.96
CA PHE A 99 -5.93 -39.42 13.25
C PHE A 99 -5.79 -40.95 13.30
N ALA A 100 -5.43 -41.64 12.21
CA ALA A 100 -5.31 -43.11 12.20
C ALA A 100 -3.95 -43.65 12.66
N HIS A 101 -3.00 -42.82 13.11
CA HIS A 101 -1.64 -43.26 13.44
C HIS A 101 -1.21 -43.05 14.90
N ARG A 102 -2.15 -42.93 15.84
CA ARG A 102 -1.83 -42.91 17.28
C ARG A 102 -2.77 -43.78 18.10
N SER A 103 -2.72 -45.09 17.86
CA SER A 103 -3.06 -46.12 18.84
C SER A 103 -2.34 -47.42 18.51
N ARG A 104 -1.12 -47.54 19.02
CA ARG A 104 -0.57 -48.77 19.60
C ARG A 104 0.22 -48.35 20.83
#